data_AF-A0A562PXB8-F1
#
_entry.id   AF-A0A562PXB8-F1
#
_cell.length_a   1.000
_cell.length_b   1.000
_cell.length_c   1.000
_cell.angle_alpha   90.00
_cell.angle_beta   90.00
_cell.angle_gamma   90.00
#
_symmetry.space_group_name_H-M   'P 1'
#
loop_
_entity.id
_entity.type
_entity.pdbx_description
1 polymer ?
#
loop_
_entity_poly.entity_id
_entity_poly.type
_entity_poly.pdbx_seq_one_letter_code
_entity_poly.pdbx_strand_id
1 'polypeptide(L)'
;MDLVRLTRRIALTAMSWIGPIGSAPQPGTATLSRTSGRRASRAPRVSASNAIAIGADASADGRGMLLGQPHLPWGDALRFYQLHLTIPGKLDVMGATLPGLPVVGIGFTKEFAWTHTTDTSAHFTAYALQLDPSDPTHYLVDGQPRALVRRTLAVPVKNADGSTGTRTRTLFSTEYGPLVAVPGLLEWTPTTVYALRDANMDNDRVVTQWYEMNKARSLAELKEANLRVAGNPWNNTIAADRAGNTLLMNVSPIANLPDDALAGCLLPQYAPLAPEGLHVLDGSRSACAWRDEAGAPQPGTVPANRLPVLERRDFVQNANDSAWLSNPAAPLTGFPALVSRDGVPQGARTRQVLAELPERLRQHRLTLDDLRDLALNDKVYLAPLLLPDLRAWCASGPAQAEVTAGCAALSAWSGDAGFDANLGLPYFAGIMTAELPENTWGVPFDPRDPVHTPRGLNWRDDAVAAALAKALASTVQRYDAAGVPRSAKLGDFQVSRRGGAAIPIHGGLGELGILNAIDVDPNGQGGQFEVSGGTSYLQVVGFDDAGPRALALLTYSQSADPSSPHHSDQTRRFSKREWIALPFTAAEIAADPQLRKEVIVEK
;
A
#
# COMPACT_ATOMS: atom_id res chain seq x y z
N MET A 1 -15.33 19.09 -14.49
CA MET A 1 -14.07 18.47 -14.02
C MET A 1 -13.73 17.31 -14.94
N ASP A 2 -12.49 17.21 -15.43
CA ASP A 2 -12.07 16.09 -16.31
C ASP A 2 -11.67 14.88 -15.43
N LEU A 3 -12.58 13.90 -15.32
CA LEU A 3 -12.41 12.71 -14.47
C LEU A 3 -11.30 11.78 -14.97
N VAL A 4 -11.05 11.74 -16.27
CA VAL A 4 -9.97 10.93 -16.86
C VAL A 4 -8.62 11.52 -16.47
N ARG A 5 -8.46 12.85 -16.53
CA ARG A 5 -7.23 13.50 -16.04
C ARG A 5 -7.04 13.31 -14.55
N LEU A 6 -8.11 13.37 -13.76
CA LEU A 6 -8.04 13.17 -12.30
C LEU A 6 -7.60 11.73 -11.97
N THR A 7 -8.22 10.72 -12.57
CA THR A 7 -7.86 9.31 -12.35
C THR A 7 -6.44 8.99 -12.79
N ARG A 8 -6.00 9.50 -13.95
CA ARG A 8 -4.60 9.41 -14.40
C ARG A 8 -3.63 10.10 -13.44
N ARG A 9 -4.00 11.26 -12.88
CA ARG A 9 -3.19 11.94 -11.86
C ARG A 9 -3.08 11.09 -10.59
N ILE A 10 -4.18 10.51 -10.11
CA ILE A 10 -4.19 9.62 -8.94
C ILE A 10 -3.26 8.42 -9.20
N ALA A 11 -3.35 7.81 -10.39
CA ALA A 11 -2.47 6.72 -10.82
C ALA A 11 -0.98 7.04 -10.76
N LEU A 12 -0.58 8.09 -11.48
CA LEU A 12 0.82 8.49 -11.51
C LEU A 12 1.34 8.94 -10.13
N THR A 13 0.47 9.49 -9.29
CA THR A 13 0.80 9.90 -7.92
C THR A 13 1.03 8.67 -7.03
N ALA A 14 0.14 7.67 -7.11
CA ALA A 14 0.24 6.44 -6.33
C ALA A 14 1.53 5.67 -6.65
N MET A 15 1.99 5.70 -7.91
CA MET A 15 3.18 4.98 -8.36
C MET A 15 4.49 5.81 -8.25
N SER A 16 4.42 7.07 -7.82
CA SER A 16 5.58 7.95 -7.58
C SER A 16 6.51 8.21 -8.78
N TRP A 17 6.04 8.06 -10.02
CA TRP A 17 6.85 8.29 -11.24
C TRP A 17 6.87 9.74 -11.73
N ILE A 18 5.99 10.61 -11.22
CA ILE A 18 5.89 12.02 -11.66
C ILE A 18 7.22 12.77 -11.54
N GLY A 19 7.92 12.59 -10.41
CA GLY A 19 9.23 13.20 -10.18
C GLY A 19 10.27 12.76 -11.21
N PRO A 20 10.58 11.45 -11.31
CA PRO A 20 11.51 10.89 -12.29
C PRO A 20 11.24 11.30 -13.75
N ILE A 21 9.96 11.34 -14.18
CA ILE A 21 9.57 11.82 -15.52
C ILE A 21 9.87 13.31 -15.65
N GLY A 22 9.42 14.10 -14.67
CA GLY A 22 9.57 15.54 -14.66
C GLY A 22 11.02 16.01 -14.52
N SER A 23 11.93 15.16 -14.01
CA SER A 23 13.36 15.43 -13.86
C SER A 23 14.25 14.83 -14.94
N ALA A 24 13.71 14.05 -15.88
CA ALA A 24 14.49 13.40 -16.94
C ALA A 24 15.35 14.42 -17.74
N PRO A 25 16.64 14.10 -18.02
CA PRO A 25 17.54 14.96 -18.80
C PRO A 25 17.09 15.23 -20.23
N GLN A 26 17.82 16.09 -20.95
CA GLN A 26 17.61 16.31 -22.39
C GLN A 26 18.58 15.41 -23.20
N PRO A 27 18.22 14.98 -24.42
CA PRO A 27 19.15 14.35 -25.34
C PRO A 27 20.40 15.22 -25.55
N GLY A 28 21.58 14.61 -25.52
CA GLY A 28 22.86 15.31 -25.70
C GLY A 28 23.36 16.10 -24.50
N THR A 29 22.58 16.27 -23.42
CA THR A 29 23.08 16.82 -22.16
C THR A 29 23.57 15.67 -21.28
N ALA A 30 24.83 15.29 -21.42
CA ALA A 30 25.45 14.28 -20.56
C ALA A 30 25.62 14.87 -19.14
N THR A 31 24.78 14.45 -18.19
CA THR A 31 25.00 14.74 -16.78
C THR A 31 25.40 13.45 -16.09
N LEU A 32 26.72 13.21 -15.98
CA LEU A 32 27.26 12.36 -14.91
C LEU A 32 26.96 13.08 -13.59
N SER A 33 25.79 12.84 -13.00
CA SER A 33 25.48 13.41 -11.70
C SER A 33 26.27 12.66 -10.63
N ARG A 34 27.50 13.12 -10.35
CA ARG A 34 28.18 12.84 -9.09
C ARG A 34 27.44 13.59 -7.97
N THR A 35 26.26 13.12 -7.59
CA THR A 35 25.67 13.50 -6.31
C THR A 35 26.13 12.50 -5.25
N SER A 36 27.02 13.00 -4.39
CA SER A 36 27.41 12.35 -3.15
C SER A 36 26.19 12.15 -2.25
N GLY A 37 25.94 10.92 -1.80
CA GLY A 37 25.50 10.68 -0.42
C GLY A 37 24.00 10.73 -0.09
N ARG A 38 23.07 10.70 -1.05
CA ARG A 38 21.70 10.26 -0.77
C ARG A 38 21.33 9.19 -1.77
N ARG A 39 21.38 7.91 -1.36
CA ARG A 39 20.62 6.85 -2.04
C ARG A 39 19.22 7.43 -2.23
N ALA A 40 18.79 7.60 -3.48
CA ALA A 40 17.39 7.81 -3.79
C ALA A 40 16.64 6.73 -3.00
N SER A 41 15.58 7.13 -2.31
CA SER A 41 14.74 6.16 -1.60
C SER A 41 14.47 5.02 -2.57
N ARG A 42 14.73 3.78 -2.12
CA ARG A 42 14.20 2.56 -2.75
C ARG A 42 12.75 2.81 -3.18
N ALA A 43 12.33 2.14 -4.25
CA ALA A 43 11.00 2.20 -4.85
C ALA A 43 9.90 2.60 -3.83
N PRO A 44 8.91 3.44 -4.22
CA PRO A 44 7.91 3.98 -3.30
C PRO A 44 7.47 2.92 -2.31
N ARG A 45 7.62 3.21 -1.01
CA ARG A 45 7.25 2.28 0.06
C ARG A 45 5.87 1.72 -0.28
N VAL A 46 5.82 0.40 -0.45
CA VAL A 46 4.58 -0.30 -0.78
C VAL A 46 3.58 0.05 0.32
N SER A 47 2.45 0.65 -0.10
CA SER A 47 1.33 0.97 0.79
C SER A 47 0.99 -0.27 1.61
N ALA A 48 1.02 -0.14 2.94
CA ALA A 48 0.40 -1.14 3.78
C ALA A 48 -1.12 -1.07 3.55
N SER A 49 -1.85 -2.18 3.54
CA SER A 49 -3.32 -2.27 3.56
C SER A 49 -3.67 -3.67 4.04
N ASN A 50 -4.68 -3.81 4.90
CA ASN A 50 -5.19 -5.12 5.30
C ASN A 50 -6.65 -5.25 4.87
N ALA A 51 -7.01 -6.46 4.47
CA ALA A 51 -8.39 -6.85 4.29
C ALA A 51 -8.60 -8.28 4.78
N ILE A 52 -9.69 -8.51 5.51
CA ILE A 52 -10.09 -9.84 5.98
C ILE A 52 -11.59 -9.98 5.75
N ALA A 53 -11.98 -10.94 4.92
CA ALA A 53 -13.37 -11.33 4.74
C ALA A 53 -13.61 -12.68 5.41
N ILE A 54 -14.59 -12.74 6.31
CA ILE A 54 -15.02 -13.93 7.04
C ILE A 54 -16.37 -14.37 6.49
N GLY A 55 -16.51 -15.66 6.20
CA GLY A 55 -17.73 -16.26 5.69
C GLY A 55 -18.49 -17.06 6.75
N ALA A 56 -19.58 -17.68 6.33
CA ALA A 56 -20.53 -18.38 7.19
C ALA A 56 -19.93 -19.54 8.01
N ASP A 57 -18.87 -20.18 7.52
CA ASP A 57 -18.25 -21.33 8.20
C ASP A 57 -17.37 -20.87 9.37
N ALA A 58 -16.99 -19.59 9.39
CA ALA A 58 -16.11 -18.98 10.38
C ALA A 58 -16.81 -17.93 11.26
N SER A 59 -17.91 -17.33 10.80
CA SER A 59 -18.67 -16.32 11.55
C SER A 59 -19.65 -16.94 12.56
N ALA A 60 -19.91 -16.21 13.64
CA ALA A 60 -20.77 -16.62 14.74
C ALA A 60 -22.26 -16.67 14.36
N ASP A 61 -22.69 -15.82 13.43
CA ASP A 61 -24.08 -15.71 12.99
C ASP A 61 -24.35 -16.34 11.61
N GLY A 62 -23.34 -16.97 11.01
CA GLY A 62 -23.44 -17.62 9.71
C GLY A 62 -23.54 -16.65 8.53
N ARG A 63 -23.30 -15.35 8.72
CA ARG A 63 -23.28 -14.33 7.65
C ARG A 63 -21.85 -13.84 7.40
N GLY A 64 -21.67 -13.05 6.34
CA GLY A 64 -20.37 -12.50 6.01
C GLY A 64 -19.98 -11.35 6.93
N MET A 65 -18.68 -11.19 7.16
CA MET A 65 -18.10 -10.02 7.80
C MET A 65 -16.86 -9.57 7.03
N LEU A 66 -16.63 -8.26 6.97
CA LEU A 66 -15.48 -7.67 6.31
C LEU A 66 -14.76 -6.70 7.25
N LEU A 67 -13.46 -6.86 7.41
CA LEU A 67 -12.53 -5.83 7.86
C LEU A 67 -11.85 -5.22 6.63
N GLY A 68 -12.00 -3.91 6.45
CA GLY A 68 -11.24 -3.12 5.48
C GLY A 68 -10.39 -2.08 6.17
N GLN A 69 -9.07 -2.16 5.98
CA GLN A 69 -8.08 -1.30 6.64
C GLN A 69 -6.99 -0.87 5.63
N PRO A 70 -7.32 -0.03 4.63
CA PRO A 70 -6.32 0.60 3.78
C PRO A 70 -5.38 1.50 4.59
N HIS A 71 -4.08 1.44 4.31
CA HIS A 71 -3.10 2.39 4.85
C HIS A 71 -2.60 3.33 3.75
N LEU A 72 -2.96 4.60 3.90
CA LEU A 72 -2.69 5.66 2.93
C LEU A 72 -2.11 6.88 3.63
N PRO A 73 -1.51 7.83 2.89
CA PRO A 73 -1.10 9.11 3.44
C PRO A 73 -2.24 9.82 4.17
N TRP A 74 -1.92 10.48 5.29
CA TRP A 74 -2.90 11.26 6.08
C TRP A 74 -3.08 12.69 5.52
N GLY A 75 -2.21 13.10 4.60
CA GLY A 75 -2.31 14.30 3.79
C GLY A 75 -2.57 14.02 2.30
N ASP A 76 -2.69 15.08 1.51
CA ASP A 76 -2.69 15.06 0.04
C ASP A 76 -3.90 14.43 -0.68
N ALA A 77 -3.71 14.09 -1.97
CA ALA A 77 -4.74 13.70 -2.93
C ALA A 77 -5.29 12.27 -2.73
N LEU A 78 -4.74 11.50 -1.81
CA LEU A 78 -5.17 10.12 -1.51
C LEU A 78 -5.95 10.02 -0.18
N ARG A 79 -6.31 11.16 0.41
CA ARG A 79 -7.11 11.22 1.63
C ARG A 79 -8.56 10.80 1.36
N PHE A 80 -9.01 9.74 2.00
CA PHE A 80 -10.39 9.28 1.92
C PHE A 80 -11.38 10.32 2.47
N TYR A 81 -12.59 10.29 1.90
CA TYR A 81 -13.76 11.04 2.34
C TYR A 81 -14.93 10.07 2.47
N GLN A 82 -15.55 10.00 3.65
CA GLN A 82 -16.73 9.16 3.89
C GLN A 82 -17.99 9.81 3.30
N LEU A 83 -18.82 8.99 2.67
CA LEU A 83 -20.09 9.42 2.08
C LEU A 83 -21.07 8.25 1.96
N HIS A 84 -22.36 8.60 1.85
CA HIS A 84 -23.45 7.70 1.49
C HIS A 84 -24.17 8.27 0.27
N LEU A 85 -24.25 7.50 -0.80
CA LEU A 85 -24.88 7.87 -2.07
C LEU A 85 -26.15 7.05 -2.27
N THR A 86 -27.29 7.72 -2.40
CA THR A 86 -28.57 7.09 -2.70
C THR A 86 -29.20 7.73 -3.94
N ILE A 87 -29.48 6.92 -4.96
CA ILE A 87 -30.36 7.26 -6.08
C ILE A 87 -31.55 6.29 -6.00
N PRO A 88 -32.76 6.75 -5.65
CA PRO A 88 -33.90 5.88 -5.41
C PRO A 88 -34.13 4.86 -6.54
N GLY A 89 -34.19 3.58 -6.17
CA GLY A 89 -34.39 2.45 -7.10
C GLY A 89 -33.19 2.07 -7.97
N LYS A 90 -32.05 2.76 -7.84
CA LYS A 90 -30.88 2.58 -8.72
C LYS A 90 -29.56 2.37 -7.99
N LEU A 91 -29.36 3.04 -6.86
CA LEU A 91 -28.08 3.06 -6.13
C LEU A 91 -28.36 3.30 -4.65
N ASP A 92 -27.71 2.51 -3.78
CA ASP A 92 -27.69 2.78 -2.34
C ASP A 92 -26.41 2.18 -1.74
N VAL A 93 -25.42 3.04 -1.51
CA VAL A 93 -24.04 2.62 -1.23
C VAL A 93 -23.35 3.59 -0.28
N MET A 94 -22.70 3.07 0.75
CA MET A 94 -22.02 3.86 1.76
C MET A 94 -20.57 3.39 1.92
N GLY A 95 -19.66 4.32 2.18
CA GLY A 95 -18.26 4.00 2.39
C GLY A 95 -17.38 5.23 2.31
N ALA A 96 -16.24 5.10 1.63
CA ALA A 96 -15.32 6.18 1.37
C ALA A 96 -14.89 6.29 -0.10
N THR A 97 -14.52 7.49 -0.50
CA THR A 97 -13.99 7.83 -1.83
C THR A 97 -12.71 8.65 -1.74
N LEU A 98 -11.98 8.74 -2.86
CA LEU A 98 -10.86 9.67 -3.00
C LEU A 98 -11.37 11.04 -3.49
N PRO A 99 -10.64 12.14 -3.20
CA PRO A 99 -11.06 13.48 -3.54
C PRO A 99 -11.32 13.64 -5.05
N GLY A 100 -12.53 14.09 -5.38
CA GLY A 100 -12.98 14.32 -6.75
C GLY A 100 -13.56 13.10 -7.48
N LEU A 101 -13.58 11.91 -6.88
CA LEU A 101 -14.25 10.74 -7.48
C LEU A 101 -15.73 10.68 -7.04
N PRO A 102 -16.69 10.65 -7.98
CA PRO A 102 -18.13 10.67 -7.68
C PRO A 102 -18.72 9.27 -7.44
N VAL A 103 -17.93 8.36 -6.86
CA VAL A 103 -18.27 6.95 -6.63
C VAL A 103 -17.72 6.51 -5.27
N VAL A 104 -18.29 5.48 -4.65
CA VAL A 104 -17.72 4.86 -3.44
C VAL A 104 -16.64 3.88 -3.88
N GLY A 105 -15.40 4.10 -3.43
CA GLY A 105 -14.27 3.24 -3.78
C GLY A 105 -14.17 2.00 -2.89
N ILE A 106 -14.39 2.17 -1.59
CA ILE A 106 -14.37 1.13 -0.56
C ILE A 106 -15.62 1.32 0.30
N GLY A 107 -16.38 0.27 0.56
CA GLY A 107 -17.65 0.44 1.28
C GLY A 107 -18.54 -0.79 1.29
N PHE A 108 -19.84 -0.55 1.39
CA PHE A 108 -20.85 -1.57 1.51
C PHE A 108 -22.20 -1.11 0.94
N THR A 109 -23.01 -2.09 0.59
CA THR A 109 -24.43 -1.96 0.25
C THR A 109 -25.25 -2.72 1.29
N LYS A 110 -26.55 -2.87 1.03
CA LYS A 110 -27.40 -3.76 1.82
C LYS A 110 -26.97 -5.24 1.77
N GLU A 111 -26.34 -5.66 0.67
CA GLU A 111 -26.17 -7.08 0.35
C GLU A 111 -24.72 -7.57 0.55
N PHE A 112 -23.74 -6.69 0.37
CA PHE A 112 -22.31 -7.03 0.47
C PHE A 112 -21.45 -5.84 0.87
N ALA A 113 -20.24 -6.12 1.34
CA ALA A 113 -19.20 -5.16 1.65
C ALA A 113 -17.94 -5.50 0.87
N TRP A 114 -17.16 -4.49 0.48
CA TRP A 114 -15.86 -4.69 -0.17
C TRP A 114 -14.83 -3.64 0.26
N THR A 115 -13.57 -4.01 0.10
CA THR A 115 -12.40 -3.15 0.31
C THR A 115 -11.30 -3.50 -0.68
N HIS A 116 -10.23 -2.72 -0.66
CA HIS A 116 -9.07 -2.89 -1.52
C HIS A 116 -7.78 -2.95 -0.70
N THR A 117 -6.81 -3.69 -1.23
CA THR A 117 -5.40 -3.66 -0.80
C THR A 117 -4.53 -3.58 -2.04
N THR A 118 -3.44 -2.80 -2.01
CA THR A 118 -2.48 -2.77 -3.11
C THR A 118 -1.97 -4.18 -3.39
N ASP A 119 -2.00 -4.59 -4.66
CA ASP A 119 -1.54 -5.91 -5.10
C ASP A 119 -0.03 -5.90 -5.45
N THR A 120 0.54 -7.07 -5.73
CA THR A 120 1.98 -7.24 -6.04
C THR A 120 2.28 -7.37 -7.53
N SER A 121 1.28 -7.14 -8.38
CA SER A 121 1.36 -7.39 -9.82
C SER A 121 2.12 -6.27 -10.52
N ALA A 122 2.70 -6.57 -11.67
CA ALA A 122 3.41 -5.59 -12.48
C ALA A 122 2.43 -4.78 -13.34
N HIS A 123 1.93 -3.66 -12.80
CA HIS A 123 1.18 -2.68 -13.59
C HIS A 123 2.07 -1.84 -14.51
N PHE A 124 3.39 -1.96 -14.37
CA PHE A 124 4.36 -1.30 -15.24
C PHE A 124 5.61 -2.14 -15.45
N THR A 125 6.33 -1.84 -16.53
CA THR A 125 7.71 -2.29 -16.77
C THR A 125 8.52 -1.11 -17.29
N ALA A 126 9.80 -1.06 -16.93
CA ALA A 126 10.74 -0.16 -17.57
C ALA A 126 11.37 -0.86 -18.79
N TYR A 127 11.58 -0.12 -19.88
CA TYR A 127 12.30 -0.57 -21.05
C TYR A 127 13.60 0.22 -21.16
N ALA A 128 14.73 -0.48 -21.10
CA ALA A 128 16.03 0.09 -21.43
C ALA A 128 16.16 0.17 -22.95
N LEU A 129 16.29 1.38 -23.47
CA LEU A 129 16.36 1.66 -24.90
C LEU A 129 17.78 2.09 -25.26
N GLN A 130 18.34 1.45 -26.28
CA GLN A 130 19.61 1.87 -26.86
C GLN A 130 19.35 3.06 -27.79
N LEU A 131 20.00 4.19 -27.52
CA LEU A 131 19.97 5.35 -28.42
C LEU A 131 20.75 5.05 -29.70
N ASP A 132 20.31 5.61 -30.82
CA ASP A 132 21.08 5.58 -32.06
C ASP A 132 22.39 6.38 -31.86
N PRO A 133 23.58 5.77 -32.04
CA PRO A 133 24.87 6.45 -31.86
C PRO A 133 25.06 7.67 -32.75
N SER A 134 24.35 7.72 -33.89
CA SER A 134 24.40 8.83 -34.86
C SER A 134 23.37 9.93 -34.58
N ASP A 135 22.29 9.62 -33.85
CA ASP A 135 21.24 10.56 -33.47
C ASP A 135 20.61 10.19 -32.12
N PRO A 136 20.98 10.84 -31.00
CA PRO A 136 20.45 10.54 -29.67
C PRO A 136 18.97 10.91 -29.49
N THR A 137 18.30 11.35 -30.56
CA THR A 137 16.87 11.60 -30.59
C THR A 137 16.08 10.46 -31.24
N HIS A 138 16.79 9.38 -31.60
CA HIS A 138 16.26 8.08 -31.99
C HIS A 138 16.76 6.99 -31.04
N TYR A 139 15.98 5.92 -30.92
CA TYR A 139 16.36 4.68 -30.25
C TYR A 139 16.20 3.51 -31.22
N LEU A 140 16.89 2.41 -30.96
CA LEU A 140 16.91 1.25 -31.84
C LEU A 140 15.97 0.15 -31.31
N VAL A 141 15.14 -0.41 -32.18
CA VAL A 141 14.37 -1.64 -31.93
C VAL A 141 14.63 -2.59 -33.10
N ASP A 142 15.18 -3.77 -32.80
CA ASP A 142 15.66 -4.76 -33.78
C ASP A 142 16.59 -4.14 -34.83
N GLY A 143 17.44 -3.20 -34.38
CA GLY A 143 18.37 -2.44 -35.23
C GLY A 143 17.73 -1.32 -36.06
N GLN A 144 16.40 -1.13 -36.00
CA GLN A 144 15.69 -0.07 -36.73
C GLN A 144 15.53 1.18 -35.86
N PRO A 145 15.87 2.37 -36.38
CA PRO A 145 15.70 3.61 -35.64
C PRO A 145 14.22 4.00 -35.48
N ARG A 146 13.86 4.43 -34.28
CA ARG A 146 12.54 4.93 -33.87
C ARG A 146 12.72 6.30 -33.22
N ALA A 147 11.94 7.29 -33.66
CA ALA A 147 12.06 8.64 -33.15
C ALA A 147 11.50 8.78 -31.73
N LEU A 148 12.16 9.57 -30.89
CA LEU A 148 11.58 10.06 -29.63
C LEU A 148 10.51 11.11 -29.93
N VAL A 149 9.36 11.00 -29.27
CA VAL A 149 8.30 12.02 -29.32
C VAL A 149 8.63 13.13 -28.32
N ARG A 150 8.65 14.38 -28.79
CA ARG A 150 9.00 15.55 -27.98
C ARG A 150 7.75 16.33 -27.61
N ARG A 151 7.63 16.72 -26.35
CA ARG A 151 6.54 17.58 -25.86
C ARG A 151 7.09 18.70 -24.98
N THR A 152 6.96 19.93 -25.45
CA THR A 152 7.34 21.12 -24.68
C THR A 152 6.18 21.56 -23.80
N LEU A 153 6.41 21.59 -22.49
CA LEU A 153 5.48 22.10 -21.49
C LEU A 153 5.92 23.49 -21.04
N ALA A 154 4.98 24.44 -21.02
CA ALA A 154 5.18 25.77 -20.45
C ALA A 154 4.30 25.88 -19.19
N VAL A 155 4.93 26.11 -18.04
CA VAL A 155 4.26 26.18 -16.74
C VAL A 155 4.42 27.59 -16.18
N PRO A 156 3.31 28.30 -15.87
CA PRO A 156 3.39 29.57 -15.18
C PRO A 156 3.93 29.34 -13.76
N VAL A 157 4.89 30.16 -13.33
CA VAL A 157 5.49 30.10 -12.00
C VAL A 157 5.42 31.45 -11.32
N LYS A 158 5.11 31.46 -10.03
CA LYS A 158 5.23 32.67 -9.21
C LYS A 158 6.70 32.86 -8.85
N ASN A 159 7.26 34.01 -9.23
CA ASN A 159 8.61 34.40 -8.88
C ASN A 159 8.68 34.90 -7.42
N ALA A 160 9.89 35.01 -6.88
CA ALA A 160 10.11 35.49 -5.51
C ALA A 160 9.60 36.93 -5.28
N ASP A 161 9.59 37.77 -6.32
CA ASP A 161 9.06 39.14 -6.31
C ASP A 161 7.52 39.22 -6.44
N GLY A 162 6.84 38.07 -6.50
CA GLY A 162 5.39 37.98 -6.67
C GLY A 162 4.90 38.10 -8.11
N SER A 163 5.75 38.40 -9.09
CA SER A 163 5.40 38.38 -10.51
C SER A 163 5.17 36.95 -11.02
N THR A 164 4.51 36.81 -12.16
CA THR A 164 4.34 35.51 -12.84
C THR A 164 5.33 35.39 -13.99
N GLY A 165 6.22 34.40 -13.93
CA GLY A 165 7.08 33.98 -15.03
C GLY A 165 6.56 32.72 -15.70
N THR A 166 7.25 32.25 -16.75
CA THR A 166 6.99 30.94 -17.38
C THR A 166 8.27 30.11 -17.31
N ARG A 167 8.15 28.84 -16.90
CA ARG A 167 9.20 27.83 -17.01
C ARG A 167 8.84 26.84 -18.10
N THR A 168 9.74 26.66 -19.04
CA THR A 168 9.56 25.74 -20.15
C THR A 168 10.45 24.52 -19.97
N ARG A 169 9.91 23.33 -20.23
CA ARG A 169 10.67 22.08 -20.25
C ARG A 169 10.17 21.17 -21.37
N THR A 170 11.10 20.58 -22.12
CA THR A 170 10.78 19.54 -23.09
C THR A 170 10.86 18.17 -22.41
N LEU A 171 9.80 17.39 -22.52
CA LEU A 171 9.76 16.00 -22.10
C LEU A 171 9.75 15.08 -23.33
N PHE A 172 10.23 13.87 -23.16
CA PHE A 172 10.37 12.88 -24.24
C PHE A 172 9.59 11.62 -23.90
N SER A 173 9.04 10.98 -24.92
CA SER A 173 8.36 9.69 -24.81
C SER A 173 8.66 8.80 -26.02
N THR A 174 8.36 7.52 -25.87
CA THR A 174 8.46 6.48 -26.92
C THR A 174 7.08 5.88 -27.17
N GLU A 175 7.01 4.81 -27.98
CA GLU A 175 5.78 4.02 -28.10
C GLU A 175 5.41 3.29 -26.79
N TYR A 176 6.41 3.01 -25.94
CA TYR A 176 6.20 2.37 -24.64
C TYR A 176 5.65 3.34 -23.59
N GLY A 177 6.02 4.62 -23.65
CA GLY A 177 5.61 5.63 -22.68
C GLY A 177 6.67 6.72 -22.43
N PRO A 178 6.50 7.54 -21.38
CA PRO A 178 7.42 8.64 -21.07
C PRO A 178 8.82 8.12 -20.71
N LEU A 179 9.84 8.90 -21.07
CA LEU A 179 11.19 8.64 -20.57
C LEU A 179 11.30 9.02 -19.10
N VAL A 180 11.98 8.17 -18.33
CA VAL A 180 12.23 8.31 -16.90
C VAL A 180 13.72 8.32 -16.62
N ALA A 181 14.12 9.06 -15.59
CA ALA A 181 15.48 8.97 -15.06
C ALA A 181 15.46 8.93 -13.54
N VAL A 182 16.17 7.95 -12.97
CA VAL A 182 16.37 7.81 -11.53
C VAL A 182 17.88 7.76 -11.28
N PRO A 183 18.48 8.83 -10.71
CA PRO A 183 19.92 8.86 -10.44
C PRO A 183 20.41 7.63 -9.66
N GLY A 184 21.50 7.01 -10.09
CA GLY A 184 22.06 5.80 -9.47
C GLY A 184 21.26 4.51 -9.71
N LEU A 185 20.18 4.55 -10.50
CA LEU A 185 19.34 3.37 -10.79
C LEU A 185 18.97 3.27 -12.28
N LEU A 186 18.18 4.21 -12.79
CA LEU A 186 17.75 4.29 -14.20
C LEU A 186 18.38 5.55 -14.82
N GLU A 187 19.69 5.50 -15.08
CA GLU A 187 20.43 6.68 -15.54
C GLU A 187 20.28 6.92 -17.04
N TRP A 188 19.93 8.14 -17.43
CA TRP A 188 20.00 8.56 -18.83
C TRP A 188 21.47 8.79 -19.20
N THR A 189 22.01 7.97 -20.09
CA THR A 189 23.39 8.06 -20.61
C THR A 189 23.38 8.45 -22.09
N PRO A 190 24.54 8.75 -22.71
CA PRO A 190 24.62 8.99 -24.16
C PRO A 190 24.16 7.81 -25.02
N THR A 191 24.09 6.59 -24.46
CA THR A 191 23.78 5.36 -25.19
C THR A 191 22.48 4.70 -24.74
N THR A 192 21.96 5.04 -23.55
CA THR A 192 20.86 4.32 -22.93
C THR A 192 19.88 5.28 -22.26
N VAL A 193 18.60 5.08 -22.52
CA VAL A 193 17.49 5.76 -21.83
C VAL A 193 16.47 4.74 -21.36
N TYR A 194 15.60 5.13 -20.44
CA TYR A 194 14.57 4.24 -19.90
C TYR A 194 13.19 4.80 -20.20
N ALA A 195 12.32 4.01 -20.82
CA ALA A 195 10.90 4.31 -20.99
C ALA A 195 10.07 3.54 -19.96
N LEU A 196 9.05 4.17 -19.39
CA LEU A 196 8.11 3.51 -18.49
C LEU A 196 6.83 3.16 -19.27
N ARG A 197 6.51 1.87 -19.38
CA ARG A 197 5.22 1.40 -19.89
C ARG A 197 4.33 1.05 -18.71
N ASP A 198 3.24 1.79 -18.52
CA ASP A 198 2.29 1.63 -17.43
C ASP A 198 0.92 1.25 -18.02
N ALA A 199 0.39 0.09 -17.59
CA ALA A 199 -0.88 -0.45 -18.04
C ALA A 199 -2.05 0.51 -17.72
N ASN A 200 -1.92 1.37 -16.71
CA ASN A 200 -2.97 2.32 -16.35
C ASN A 200 -3.00 3.59 -17.23
N MET A 201 -2.01 3.81 -18.11
CA MET A 201 -2.05 4.95 -19.04
C MET A 201 -3.28 4.90 -19.98
N ASP A 202 -3.65 3.69 -20.40
CA ASP A 202 -4.78 3.40 -21.28
C ASP A 202 -6.02 2.88 -20.53
N ASN A 203 -6.01 2.93 -19.19
CA ASN A 203 -7.15 2.57 -18.36
C ASN A 203 -8.07 3.78 -18.14
N ASP A 204 -9.05 3.96 -19.03
CA ASP A 204 -10.11 4.95 -18.93
C ASP A 204 -11.35 4.44 -18.16
N ARG A 205 -11.30 3.21 -17.64
CA ARG A 205 -12.43 2.48 -17.06
C ARG A 205 -12.50 2.58 -15.54
N VAL A 206 -11.56 3.28 -14.90
CA VAL A 206 -11.44 3.37 -13.44
C VAL A 206 -12.74 3.82 -12.75
N VAL A 207 -13.38 4.89 -13.23
CA VAL A 207 -14.66 5.36 -12.64
C VAL A 207 -15.79 4.38 -12.93
N THR A 208 -15.83 3.83 -14.16
CA THR A 208 -16.82 2.82 -14.56
C THR A 208 -16.73 1.58 -13.68
N GLN A 209 -15.52 1.14 -13.32
CA GLN A 209 -15.30 -0.01 -12.44
C GLN A 209 -16.03 0.16 -11.12
N TRP A 210 -15.76 1.25 -10.39
CA TRP A 210 -16.41 1.48 -9.09
C TRP A 210 -17.88 1.80 -9.22
N TYR A 211 -18.32 2.48 -10.29
CA TYR A 211 -19.73 2.72 -10.53
C TYR A 211 -20.53 1.41 -10.71
N GLU A 212 -19.99 0.46 -11.47
CA GLU A 212 -20.63 -0.84 -11.69
C GLU A 212 -20.60 -1.70 -10.42
N MET A 213 -19.52 -1.65 -9.63
CA MET A 213 -19.48 -2.27 -8.30
C MET A 213 -20.50 -1.67 -7.34
N ASN A 214 -20.66 -0.34 -7.32
CA ASN A 214 -21.61 0.34 -6.44
C ASN A 214 -23.08 0.00 -6.76
N LYS A 215 -23.37 -0.34 -8.02
CA LYS A 215 -24.72 -0.72 -8.48
C LYS A 215 -25.01 -2.21 -8.37
N ALA A 216 -23.99 -3.04 -8.18
CA ALA A 216 -24.16 -4.47 -8.06
C ALA A 216 -25.14 -4.79 -6.92
N ARG A 217 -25.98 -5.79 -7.14
CA ARG A 217 -27.04 -6.23 -6.21
C ARG A 217 -26.68 -7.50 -5.47
N SER A 218 -25.53 -8.08 -5.78
CA SER A 218 -25.01 -9.28 -5.14
C SER A 218 -23.49 -9.34 -5.27
N LEU A 219 -22.85 -10.19 -4.47
CA LEU A 219 -21.42 -10.45 -4.59
C LEU A 219 -21.04 -11.04 -5.95
N ALA A 220 -21.93 -11.84 -6.55
CA ALA A 220 -21.74 -12.39 -7.89
C ALA A 220 -21.73 -11.28 -8.97
N GLU A 221 -22.65 -10.31 -8.87
CA GLU A 221 -22.65 -9.15 -9.77
C GLU A 221 -21.41 -8.26 -9.56
N LEU A 222 -20.92 -8.12 -8.31
CA LEU A 222 -19.67 -7.40 -8.04
C LEU A 222 -18.46 -8.11 -8.69
N LYS A 223 -18.41 -9.45 -8.61
CA LYS A 223 -17.38 -10.26 -9.29
C LYS A 223 -17.45 -10.10 -10.81
N GLU A 224 -18.64 -10.17 -11.38
CA GLU A 224 -18.85 -9.97 -12.83
C GLU A 224 -18.42 -8.56 -13.27
N ALA A 225 -18.76 -7.53 -12.50
CA ALA A 225 -18.34 -6.16 -12.78
C ALA A 225 -16.80 -6.03 -12.80
N ASN A 226 -16.09 -6.68 -11.88
CA ASN A 226 -14.62 -6.70 -11.87
C ASN A 226 -14.05 -7.43 -13.09
N LEU A 227 -14.56 -8.62 -13.44
CA LEU A 227 -14.06 -9.39 -14.59
C LEU A 227 -14.35 -8.70 -15.94
N ARG A 228 -15.52 -8.08 -16.07
CA ARG A 228 -15.95 -7.44 -17.32
C ARG A 228 -15.25 -6.11 -17.57
N VAL A 229 -15.10 -5.29 -16.53
CA VAL A 229 -14.55 -3.93 -16.68
C VAL A 229 -13.02 -3.93 -16.53
N ALA A 230 -12.49 -4.69 -15.56
CA ALA A 230 -11.07 -4.76 -15.24
C ALA A 230 -10.40 -3.37 -15.22
N GLY A 231 -11.05 -2.43 -14.53
CA GLY A 231 -10.63 -1.03 -14.43
C GLY A 231 -10.02 -0.67 -13.08
N ASN A 232 -9.99 -1.58 -12.10
CA ASN A 232 -9.32 -1.38 -10.82
C ASN A 232 -7.80 -1.36 -11.08
N PRO A 233 -7.11 -0.25 -10.79
CA PRO A 233 -5.83 -0.02 -11.44
C PRO A 233 -4.63 -0.76 -10.84
N TRP A 234 -4.64 -1.09 -9.54
CA TRP A 234 -3.51 -1.74 -8.85
C TRP A 234 -3.85 -2.42 -7.51
N ASN A 235 -5.12 -2.78 -7.32
CA ASN A 235 -5.55 -3.33 -6.05
C ASN A 235 -6.22 -4.69 -6.21
N ASN A 236 -6.04 -5.53 -5.20
CA ASN A 236 -6.96 -6.60 -4.90
C ASN A 236 -8.34 -6.04 -4.54
N THR A 237 -9.40 -6.81 -4.78
CA THR A 237 -10.73 -6.60 -4.25
C THR A 237 -11.06 -7.72 -3.28
N ILE A 238 -11.39 -7.38 -2.04
CA ILE A 238 -11.77 -8.33 -1.00
C ILE A 238 -13.17 -8.00 -0.54
N ALA A 239 -14.06 -8.99 -0.48
CA ALA A 239 -15.47 -8.77 -0.20
C ALA A 239 -16.11 -9.92 0.59
N ALA A 240 -17.20 -9.59 1.29
CA ALA A 240 -18.06 -10.54 1.97
C ALA A 240 -19.54 -10.14 1.79
N ASP A 241 -20.44 -11.11 1.76
CA ASP A 241 -21.88 -10.86 1.61
C ASP A 241 -22.73 -11.35 2.77
N ARG A 242 -23.99 -10.92 2.79
CA ARG A 242 -24.98 -11.32 3.80
C ARG A 242 -25.22 -12.83 3.86
N ALA A 243 -24.97 -13.57 2.78
CA ALA A 243 -25.11 -15.04 2.73
C ALA A 243 -23.86 -15.78 3.25
N GLY A 244 -22.82 -15.05 3.63
CA GLY A 244 -21.57 -15.59 4.17
C GLY A 244 -20.64 -16.17 3.12
N ASN A 245 -20.72 -15.67 1.88
CA ASN A 245 -19.69 -15.89 0.87
C ASN A 245 -18.59 -14.84 1.03
N THR A 246 -17.34 -15.24 0.74
CA THR A 246 -16.20 -14.33 0.67
C THR A 246 -15.51 -14.42 -0.67
N LEU A 247 -14.88 -13.33 -1.08
CA LEU A 247 -14.28 -13.17 -2.39
C LEU A 247 -12.96 -12.42 -2.26
N LEU A 248 -11.93 -12.92 -2.93
CA LEU A 248 -10.70 -12.20 -3.24
C LEU A 248 -10.49 -12.21 -4.76
N MET A 249 -10.18 -11.05 -5.33
CA MET A 249 -9.87 -10.88 -6.76
C MET A 249 -8.62 -10.03 -6.90
N ASN A 250 -7.56 -10.58 -7.50
CA ASN A 250 -6.46 -9.79 -8.04
C ASN A 250 -6.76 -9.53 -9.53
N VAL A 251 -7.77 -8.69 -9.80
CA VAL A 251 -8.22 -8.37 -11.17
C VAL A 251 -7.97 -6.89 -11.45
N SER A 252 -6.87 -6.62 -12.15
CA SER A 252 -6.37 -5.29 -12.48
C SER A 252 -5.64 -5.31 -13.84
N PRO A 253 -5.39 -4.16 -14.49
CA PRO A 253 -4.52 -4.09 -15.67
C PRO A 253 -3.08 -4.49 -15.32
N ILE A 254 -2.64 -5.66 -15.80
CA ILE A 254 -1.32 -6.24 -15.50
C ILE A 254 -0.59 -6.51 -16.81
N ALA A 255 0.70 -6.18 -16.87
CA ALA A 255 1.55 -6.41 -18.03
C ALA A 255 1.52 -7.88 -18.49
N ASN A 256 1.25 -8.13 -19.77
CA ASN A 256 1.24 -9.48 -20.35
C ASN A 256 2.58 -9.81 -21.02
N LEU A 257 3.47 -10.45 -20.27
CA LEU A 257 4.68 -11.04 -20.82
C LEU A 257 4.89 -12.42 -20.17
N PRO A 258 4.76 -13.52 -20.92
CA PRO A 258 4.96 -14.87 -20.38
C PRO A 258 6.35 -15.07 -19.79
N ASP A 259 6.47 -15.96 -18.79
CA ASP A 259 7.68 -16.10 -17.98
C ASP A 259 8.92 -16.52 -18.77
N ASP A 260 8.74 -17.34 -19.82
CA ASP A 260 9.81 -17.74 -20.73
C ASP A 260 10.40 -16.54 -21.49
N ALA A 261 9.55 -15.64 -21.95
CA ALA A 261 9.95 -14.38 -22.58
C ALA A 261 10.53 -13.40 -21.57
N LEU A 262 9.89 -13.26 -20.39
CA LEU A 262 10.36 -12.38 -19.32
C LEU A 262 11.79 -12.71 -18.90
N ALA A 263 12.10 -13.99 -18.69
CA ALA A 263 13.44 -14.45 -18.30
C ALA A 263 14.50 -14.07 -19.34
N GLY A 264 14.17 -14.14 -20.64
CA GLY A 264 15.05 -13.73 -21.73
C GLY A 264 15.12 -12.23 -21.99
N CYS A 265 14.25 -11.43 -21.36
CA CYS A 265 14.11 -9.99 -21.58
C CYS A 265 14.54 -9.15 -20.38
N LEU A 266 14.58 -9.71 -19.17
CA LEU A 266 15.03 -9.02 -17.98
C LEU A 266 16.54 -8.75 -18.03
N LEU A 267 16.93 -7.50 -17.80
CA LEU A 267 18.33 -7.13 -17.77
C LEU A 267 19.01 -7.63 -16.48
N PRO A 268 20.14 -8.39 -16.57
CA PRO A 268 20.74 -9.06 -15.41
C PRO A 268 21.09 -8.13 -14.24
N GLN A 269 21.53 -6.91 -14.52
CA GLN A 269 21.88 -5.92 -13.50
C GLN A 269 20.68 -5.41 -12.69
N TYR A 270 19.46 -5.59 -13.20
CA TYR A 270 18.21 -5.20 -12.54
C TYR A 270 17.42 -6.40 -12.01
N ALA A 271 17.85 -7.64 -12.29
CA ALA A 271 17.16 -8.84 -11.85
C ALA A 271 16.89 -8.90 -10.33
N PRO A 272 17.79 -8.43 -9.44
CA PRO A 272 17.50 -8.37 -8.00
C PRO A 272 16.33 -7.46 -7.60
N LEU A 273 15.95 -6.50 -8.45
CA LEU A 273 14.87 -5.55 -8.18
C LEU A 273 13.51 -5.98 -8.72
N ALA A 274 13.46 -7.00 -9.57
CA ALA A 274 12.19 -7.54 -10.10
C ALA A 274 11.28 -8.05 -8.96
N PRO A 275 11.78 -8.77 -7.93
CA PRO A 275 11.01 -9.09 -6.73
C PRO A 275 10.45 -7.89 -5.96
N GLU A 276 11.09 -6.72 -6.07
CA GLU A 276 10.66 -5.45 -5.46
C GLU A 276 9.70 -4.66 -6.38
N GLY A 277 9.29 -5.25 -7.51
CA GLY A 277 8.33 -4.67 -8.46
C GLY A 277 8.96 -3.92 -9.64
N LEU A 278 10.28 -3.74 -9.68
CA LEU A 278 10.96 -3.06 -10.79
C LEU A 278 11.49 -4.05 -11.82
N HIS A 279 10.72 -4.25 -12.89
CA HIS A 279 11.10 -5.08 -14.03
C HIS A 279 11.69 -4.19 -15.13
N VAL A 280 13.01 -4.29 -15.36
CA VAL A 280 13.70 -3.56 -16.44
C VAL A 280 14.00 -4.51 -17.59
N LEU A 281 13.26 -4.32 -18.69
CA LEU A 281 13.31 -5.14 -19.88
C LEU A 281 14.24 -4.54 -20.94
N ASP A 282 14.80 -5.39 -21.79
CA ASP A 282 15.51 -4.99 -23.00
C ASP A 282 14.53 -4.44 -24.04
N GLY A 283 14.47 -3.11 -24.16
CA GLY A 283 13.60 -2.42 -25.12
C GLY A 283 14.18 -2.32 -26.53
N SER A 284 15.38 -2.83 -26.77
CA SER A 284 15.94 -2.94 -28.12
C SER A 284 15.38 -4.12 -28.92
N ARG A 285 14.59 -5.00 -28.28
CA ARG A 285 14.06 -6.22 -28.89
C ARG A 285 12.54 -6.19 -28.90
N SER A 286 11.92 -6.24 -30.07
CA SER A 286 10.45 -6.28 -30.17
C SER A 286 9.83 -7.52 -29.49
N ALA A 287 10.59 -8.62 -29.42
CA ALA A 287 10.19 -9.84 -28.71
C ALA A 287 9.96 -9.64 -27.19
N CYS A 288 10.46 -8.52 -26.62
CA CYS A 288 10.29 -8.14 -25.22
C CYS A 288 9.10 -7.19 -24.98
N ALA A 289 8.37 -6.80 -26.03
CA ALA A 289 7.13 -6.04 -25.89
C ALA A 289 6.05 -6.88 -25.19
N TRP A 290 5.20 -6.23 -24.38
CA TRP A 290 3.99 -6.88 -23.87
C TRP A 290 3.14 -7.40 -25.01
N ARG A 291 2.52 -8.55 -24.81
CA ARG A 291 1.75 -9.28 -25.82
C ARG A 291 0.28 -8.92 -25.73
N ASP A 292 -0.31 -8.68 -26.89
CA ASP A 292 -1.76 -8.60 -27.02
C ASP A 292 -2.37 -10.00 -26.98
N GLU A 293 -3.51 -10.12 -26.31
CA GLU A 293 -4.24 -11.37 -26.19
C GLU A 293 -5.75 -11.11 -26.30
N ALA A 294 -6.45 -11.97 -27.02
CA ALA A 294 -7.90 -11.86 -27.16
C ALA A 294 -8.58 -11.98 -25.80
N GLY A 295 -9.56 -11.11 -25.53
CA GLY A 295 -10.27 -11.07 -24.25
C GLY A 295 -9.57 -10.24 -23.16
N ALA A 296 -8.40 -9.67 -23.43
CA ALA A 296 -7.83 -8.64 -22.57
C ALA A 296 -8.66 -7.34 -22.66
N PRO A 297 -8.89 -6.64 -21.53
CA PRO A 297 -9.66 -5.39 -21.50
C PRO A 297 -8.96 -4.24 -22.24
N GLN A 298 -7.65 -4.36 -22.47
CA GLN A 298 -6.84 -3.42 -23.23
C GLN A 298 -5.56 -4.11 -23.77
N PRO A 299 -4.93 -3.56 -24.83
CA PRO A 299 -3.68 -4.08 -25.39
C PRO A 299 -2.56 -4.24 -24.35
N GLY A 300 -1.75 -5.29 -24.52
CA GLY A 300 -0.59 -5.59 -23.68
C GLY A 300 -0.91 -6.06 -22.26
N THR A 301 -2.19 -6.33 -21.93
CA THR A 301 -2.58 -6.78 -20.59
C THR A 301 -3.09 -8.22 -20.55
N VAL A 302 -3.00 -8.84 -19.37
CA VAL A 302 -3.47 -10.22 -19.16
C VAL A 302 -5.00 -10.24 -19.18
N PRO A 303 -5.66 -11.19 -19.88
CA PRO A 303 -7.11 -11.35 -19.82
C PRO A 303 -7.63 -11.56 -18.39
N ALA A 304 -8.71 -10.86 -18.04
CA ALA A 304 -9.23 -10.83 -16.66
C ALA A 304 -9.64 -12.21 -16.12
N ASN A 305 -10.05 -13.14 -17.00
CA ASN A 305 -10.41 -14.51 -16.63
C ASN A 305 -9.21 -15.42 -16.32
N ARG A 306 -7.98 -14.97 -16.57
CA ARG A 306 -6.72 -15.66 -16.21
C ARG A 306 -6.09 -15.10 -14.93
N LEU A 307 -6.73 -14.12 -14.31
CA LEU A 307 -6.22 -13.46 -13.11
C LEU A 307 -6.73 -14.16 -11.83
N PRO A 308 -6.01 -14.06 -10.70
CA PRO A 308 -6.34 -14.79 -9.48
C PRO A 308 -7.70 -14.38 -8.90
N VAL A 309 -8.57 -15.37 -8.67
CA VAL A 309 -9.85 -15.22 -7.98
C VAL A 309 -10.02 -16.39 -7.01
N LEU A 310 -10.45 -16.09 -5.79
CA LEU A 310 -10.74 -17.09 -4.75
C LEU A 310 -12.06 -16.77 -4.07
N GLU A 311 -12.96 -17.76 -4.05
CA GLU A 311 -14.22 -17.73 -3.32
C GLU A 311 -14.18 -18.76 -2.21
N ARG A 312 -14.65 -18.37 -1.02
CA ARG A 312 -14.61 -19.21 0.18
C ARG A 312 -15.84 -18.95 1.06
N ARG A 313 -16.05 -19.83 2.05
CA ARG A 313 -17.03 -19.64 3.13
C ARG A 313 -16.40 -19.64 4.52
N ASP A 314 -15.11 -19.94 4.64
CA ASP A 314 -14.31 -19.74 5.85
C ASP A 314 -13.74 -18.31 5.87
N PHE A 315 -12.63 -18.04 5.20
CA PHE A 315 -12.09 -16.69 5.10
C PHE A 315 -11.24 -16.50 3.84
N VAL A 316 -11.07 -15.24 3.45
CA VAL A 316 -9.97 -14.79 2.59
C VAL A 316 -9.33 -13.55 3.21
N GLN A 317 -8.03 -13.38 3.00
CA GLN A 317 -7.30 -12.23 3.52
C GLN A 317 -6.29 -11.70 2.49
N ASN A 318 -5.89 -10.44 2.65
CA ASN A 318 -4.69 -9.92 2.02
C ASN A 318 -4.07 -8.81 2.87
N ALA A 319 -2.73 -8.81 2.96
CA ALA A 319 -1.95 -7.74 3.57
C ALA A 319 -0.77 -7.29 2.68
N ASN A 320 -1.05 -7.09 1.38
CA ASN A 320 -0.12 -6.69 0.31
C ASN A 320 0.91 -7.71 -0.14
N ASP A 321 0.83 -8.96 0.32
CA ASP A 321 1.49 -10.06 -0.38
C ASP A 321 0.67 -10.48 -1.60
N SER A 322 1.25 -11.37 -2.41
CA SER A 322 0.61 -11.91 -3.60
C SER A 322 -0.68 -12.68 -3.26
N ALA A 323 -1.40 -13.12 -4.29
CA ALA A 323 -2.63 -13.90 -4.10
C ALA A 323 -2.37 -15.30 -3.48
N TRP A 324 -1.10 -15.73 -3.36
CA TRP A 324 -0.71 -17.08 -2.99
C TRP A 324 -1.37 -17.57 -1.70
N LEU A 325 -1.26 -16.80 -0.62
CA LEU A 325 -1.77 -17.20 0.71
C LEU A 325 -3.01 -16.41 1.14
N SER A 326 -3.84 -16.02 0.18
CA SER A 326 -5.15 -15.43 0.49
C SER A 326 -6.01 -16.35 1.37
N ASN A 327 -5.85 -17.67 1.22
CA ASN A 327 -6.20 -18.67 2.23
C ASN A 327 -5.25 -19.88 2.08
N PRO A 328 -4.43 -20.23 3.09
CA PRO A 328 -3.49 -21.35 3.00
C PRO A 328 -4.13 -22.74 2.73
N ALA A 329 -5.43 -22.90 2.99
CA ALA A 329 -6.17 -24.12 2.69
C ALA A 329 -6.59 -24.23 1.20
N ALA A 330 -6.40 -23.19 0.40
CA ALA A 330 -6.50 -23.22 -1.06
C ALA A 330 -5.53 -22.19 -1.67
N PRO A 331 -4.21 -22.50 -1.67
CA PRO A 331 -3.23 -21.58 -2.19
C PRO A 331 -3.42 -21.35 -3.69
N LEU A 332 -3.30 -20.09 -4.11
CA LEU A 332 -3.37 -19.69 -5.53
C LEU A 332 -1.96 -19.70 -6.14
N THR A 333 -1.65 -20.69 -6.98
CA THR A 333 -0.30 -20.91 -7.54
C THR A 333 -0.33 -21.02 -9.07
N GLY A 334 0.85 -20.92 -9.69
CA GLY A 334 1.01 -21.18 -11.13
C GLY A 334 0.59 -20.02 -12.04
N PHE A 335 0.47 -18.81 -11.49
CA PHE A 335 0.28 -17.59 -12.28
C PHE A 335 1.62 -17.09 -12.83
N PRO A 336 1.62 -16.33 -13.95
CA PRO A 336 2.83 -15.66 -14.42
C PRO A 336 3.46 -14.79 -13.34
N ALA A 337 4.78 -14.64 -13.35
CA ALA A 337 5.53 -13.90 -12.33
C ALA A 337 5.11 -12.43 -12.23
N LEU A 338 4.66 -11.83 -13.34
CA LEU A 338 4.12 -10.47 -13.39
C LEU A 338 2.72 -10.33 -12.77
N VAL A 339 1.99 -11.44 -12.58
CA VAL A 339 0.63 -11.46 -12.02
C VAL A 339 0.66 -11.78 -10.53
N SER A 340 1.19 -12.93 -10.14
CA SER A 340 1.22 -13.35 -8.74
C SER A 340 2.29 -14.41 -8.54
N ARG A 341 3.19 -14.18 -7.59
CA ARG A 341 4.28 -15.12 -7.25
C ARG A 341 3.88 -16.01 -6.09
N ASP A 342 4.19 -17.30 -6.19
CA ASP A 342 4.07 -18.27 -5.09
C ASP A 342 5.46 -18.76 -4.63
N GLY A 343 5.51 -19.42 -3.48
CA GLY A 343 6.77 -19.95 -2.93
C GLY A 343 7.78 -18.88 -2.51
N VAL A 344 7.31 -17.69 -2.14
CA VAL A 344 8.15 -16.53 -1.74
C VAL A 344 7.88 -16.11 -0.29
N PRO A 345 8.86 -15.52 0.42
CA PRO A 345 8.64 -15.01 1.77
C PRO A 345 7.43 -14.07 1.84
N GLN A 346 6.68 -14.17 2.93
CA GLN A 346 5.49 -13.34 3.18
C GLN A 346 5.82 -12.20 4.13
N GLY A 347 5.19 -11.05 3.91
CA GLY A 347 5.23 -9.92 4.82
C GLY A 347 4.72 -10.26 6.22
N ALA A 348 5.24 -9.55 7.22
CA ALA A 348 4.92 -9.82 8.62
C ALA A 348 3.43 -9.64 8.96
N ARG A 349 2.69 -8.73 8.28
CA ARG A 349 1.23 -8.58 8.47
C ARG A 349 0.45 -9.77 7.92
N THR A 350 0.79 -10.28 6.74
CA THR A 350 0.18 -11.52 6.22
C THR A 350 0.42 -12.67 7.17
N ARG A 351 1.66 -12.84 7.64
CA ARG A 351 1.99 -13.87 8.63
C ARG A 351 1.24 -13.68 9.95
N GLN A 352 1.04 -12.44 10.40
CA GLN A 352 0.24 -12.12 11.58
C GLN A 352 -1.21 -12.60 11.42
N VAL A 353 -1.88 -12.21 10.32
CA VAL A 353 -3.27 -12.64 10.05
C VAL A 353 -3.35 -14.17 10.00
N LEU A 354 -2.44 -14.81 9.26
CA LEU A 354 -2.44 -16.25 9.07
C LEU A 354 -2.04 -17.05 10.32
N ALA A 355 -1.35 -16.45 11.28
CA ALA A 355 -1.07 -17.06 12.57
C ALA A 355 -2.22 -16.86 13.58
N GLU A 356 -2.82 -15.67 13.61
CA GLU A 356 -3.79 -15.30 14.63
C GLU A 356 -5.21 -15.73 14.31
N LEU A 357 -5.64 -15.62 13.05
CA LEU A 357 -7.00 -15.95 12.65
C LEU A 357 -7.35 -17.43 12.89
N PRO A 358 -6.49 -18.41 12.53
CA PRO A 358 -6.77 -19.81 12.85
C PRO A 358 -6.73 -20.14 14.35
N GLU A 359 -5.95 -19.41 15.16
CA GLU A 359 -5.95 -19.55 16.61
C GLU A 359 -7.30 -19.11 17.19
N ARG A 360 -7.82 -17.93 16.78
CA ARG A 360 -9.15 -17.47 17.21
C ARG A 360 -10.26 -18.44 16.78
N LEU A 361 -10.21 -18.94 15.54
CA LEU A 361 -11.20 -19.90 15.03
C LEU A 361 -11.20 -21.26 15.75
N ARG A 362 -10.09 -21.65 16.38
CA ARG A 362 -10.06 -22.83 17.26
C ARG A 362 -10.75 -22.59 18.59
N GLN A 363 -10.88 -21.34 19.02
CA GLN A 363 -11.50 -20.96 20.30
C GLN A 363 -13.01 -20.72 20.13
N HIS A 364 -13.41 -19.97 19.11
CA HIS A 364 -14.80 -19.66 18.82
C HIS A 364 -15.01 -19.20 17.37
N ARG A 365 -16.27 -19.16 16.94
CA ARG A 365 -16.66 -18.50 15.69
C ARG A 365 -16.61 -16.99 15.86
N LEU A 366 -16.14 -16.28 14.85
CA LEU A 366 -15.78 -14.86 14.94
C LEU A 366 -17.00 -13.94 14.94
N THR A 367 -16.86 -12.81 15.60
CA THR A 367 -17.81 -11.70 15.67
C THR A 367 -17.22 -10.43 15.05
N LEU A 368 -18.04 -9.39 14.89
CA LEU A 368 -17.54 -8.06 14.47
C LEU A 368 -16.59 -7.46 15.51
N ASP A 369 -16.75 -7.78 16.80
CA ASP A 369 -15.85 -7.32 17.85
C ASP A 369 -14.46 -7.99 17.73
N ASP A 370 -14.39 -9.26 17.31
CA ASP A 370 -13.11 -9.92 17.01
C ASP A 370 -12.36 -9.22 15.87
N LEU A 371 -13.07 -8.79 14.81
CA LEU A 371 -12.47 -8.04 13.70
C LEU A 371 -12.02 -6.65 14.12
N ARG A 372 -12.78 -5.96 14.97
CA ARG A 372 -12.37 -4.66 15.54
C ARG A 372 -11.14 -4.77 16.42
N ASP A 373 -11.08 -5.82 17.23
CA ASP A 373 -9.93 -6.12 18.08
C ASP A 373 -8.70 -6.44 17.21
N LEU A 374 -8.82 -7.33 16.24
CA LEU A 374 -7.74 -7.61 15.27
C LEU A 374 -7.19 -6.34 14.61
N ALA A 375 -8.08 -5.44 14.19
CA ALA A 375 -7.69 -4.21 13.50
C ALA A 375 -6.85 -3.26 14.36
N LEU A 376 -7.11 -3.18 15.68
CA LEU A 376 -6.59 -2.13 16.57
C LEU A 376 -5.94 -2.65 17.88
N ASN A 377 -5.63 -3.95 17.99
CA ASN A 377 -4.99 -4.52 19.18
C ASN A 377 -3.49 -4.14 19.33
N ASP A 378 -2.91 -3.52 18.30
CA ASP A 378 -1.50 -3.07 18.25
C ASP A 378 -0.46 -4.16 18.60
N LYS A 379 -0.79 -5.41 18.35
CA LYS A 379 0.14 -6.52 18.53
C LYS A 379 1.29 -6.42 17.53
N VAL A 380 2.53 -6.58 18.02
CA VAL A 380 3.72 -6.67 17.17
C VAL A 380 4.05 -8.14 16.92
N TYR A 381 3.66 -8.68 15.77
CA TYR A 381 3.82 -10.10 15.43
C TYR A 381 5.28 -10.58 15.50
N LEU A 382 6.24 -9.78 15.04
CA LEU A 382 7.64 -10.19 15.05
C LEU A 382 8.29 -10.14 16.44
N ALA A 383 7.72 -9.41 17.40
CA ALA A 383 8.29 -9.28 18.74
C ALA A 383 8.47 -10.64 19.44
N PRO A 384 7.44 -11.51 19.58
CA PRO A 384 7.63 -12.82 20.22
C PRO A 384 8.57 -13.75 19.43
N LEU A 385 8.76 -13.52 18.13
CA LEU A 385 9.65 -14.35 17.29
C LEU A 385 11.13 -13.97 17.42
N LEU A 386 11.44 -12.69 17.68
CA LEU A 386 12.79 -12.15 17.53
C LEU A 386 13.32 -11.45 18.79
N LEU A 387 12.46 -10.94 19.66
CA LEU A 387 12.88 -10.26 20.88
C LEU A 387 13.67 -11.16 21.85
N PRO A 388 13.38 -12.47 21.98
CA PRO A 388 14.23 -13.36 22.79
C PRO A 388 15.69 -13.39 22.31
N ASP A 389 15.91 -13.47 21.00
CA ASP A 389 17.26 -13.47 20.40
C ASP A 389 17.93 -12.11 20.55
N LEU A 390 17.21 -11.01 20.34
CA LEU A 390 17.74 -9.66 20.55
C LEU A 390 18.12 -9.42 22.02
N ARG A 391 17.33 -9.93 22.98
CA ARG A 391 17.67 -9.84 24.41
C ARG A 391 18.91 -10.67 24.75
N ALA A 392 19.04 -11.86 24.16
CA ALA A 392 20.23 -12.69 24.33
C ALA A 392 21.49 -12.02 23.74
N TRP A 393 21.37 -11.43 22.56
CA TRP A 393 22.43 -10.60 21.96
C TRP A 393 22.78 -9.38 22.82
N CYS A 394 21.79 -8.64 23.32
CA CYS A 394 22.02 -7.53 24.23
C CYS A 394 22.72 -7.95 25.52
N ALA A 395 22.40 -9.13 26.07
CA ALA A 395 23.04 -9.69 27.25
C ALA A 395 24.50 -10.11 27.01
N SER A 396 24.92 -10.32 25.75
CA SER A 396 26.33 -10.60 25.44
C SER A 396 27.24 -9.37 25.58
N GLY A 397 26.67 -8.19 25.85
CA GLY A 397 27.41 -6.95 26.11
C GLY A 397 28.07 -6.33 24.88
N PRO A 398 27.32 -6.04 23.78
CA PRO A 398 27.90 -5.38 22.62
C PRO A 398 28.46 -4.00 22.99
N ALA A 399 29.69 -3.72 22.56
CA ALA A 399 30.42 -2.53 22.97
C ALA A 399 30.01 -1.30 22.15
N GLN A 400 29.17 -0.42 22.71
CA GLN A 400 28.95 0.98 22.30
C GLN A 400 27.89 1.62 23.24
N ALA A 401 28.04 2.89 23.61
CA ALA A 401 27.13 3.53 24.58
C ALA A 401 25.67 3.59 24.07
N GLU A 402 25.45 3.92 22.80
CA GLU A 402 24.13 3.94 22.18
C GLU A 402 23.51 2.54 22.09
N VAL A 403 24.31 1.52 21.78
CA VAL A 403 23.85 0.14 21.72
C VAL A 403 23.43 -0.34 23.11
N THR A 404 24.20 -0.04 24.16
CA THR A 404 23.82 -0.34 25.55
C THR A 404 22.50 0.33 25.94
N ALA A 405 22.31 1.61 25.60
CA ALA A 405 21.06 2.32 25.87
C ALA A 405 19.88 1.71 25.11
N GLY A 406 20.07 1.39 23.84
CA GLY A 406 19.06 0.73 23.01
C GLY A 406 18.68 -0.66 23.53
N CYS A 407 19.68 -1.43 23.98
CA CYS A 407 19.48 -2.76 24.56
C CYS A 407 18.69 -2.71 25.88
N ALA A 408 18.91 -1.68 26.71
CA ALA A 408 18.12 -1.48 27.92
C ALA A 408 16.64 -1.24 27.58
N ALA A 409 16.35 -0.39 26.58
CA ALA A 409 14.98 -0.12 26.14
C ALA A 409 14.29 -1.35 25.53
N LEU A 410 14.97 -2.09 24.63
CA LEU A 410 14.48 -3.34 24.03
C LEU A 410 14.20 -4.42 25.09
N SER A 411 15.06 -4.53 26.10
CA SER A 411 14.88 -5.50 27.18
C SER A 411 13.69 -5.18 28.06
N ALA A 412 13.42 -3.88 28.30
CA ALA A 412 12.29 -3.41 29.09
C ALA A 412 10.97 -3.28 28.31
N TRP A 413 11.01 -3.41 26.98
CA TRP A 413 9.82 -3.27 26.14
C TRP A 413 8.87 -4.47 26.29
N SER A 414 7.57 -4.19 26.31
CA SER A 414 6.49 -5.18 26.43
C SER A 414 6.29 -6.03 25.17
N GLY A 415 6.71 -5.53 24.00
CA GLY A 415 6.49 -6.20 22.72
C GLY A 415 5.18 -5.84 22.02
N ASP A 416 4.49 -4.78 22.47
CA ASP A 416 3.29 -4.22 21.84
C ASP A 416 3.54 -2.79 21.30
N ALA A 417 2.59 -2.28 20.50
CA ALA A 417 2.57 -0.92 19.97
C ALA A 417 1.43 -0.06 20.54
N GLY A 418 1.05 -0.31 21.79
CA GLY A 418 0.11 0.54 22.54
C GLY A 418 0.77 1.81 23.06
N PHE A 419 -0.03 2.71 23.65
CA PHE A 419 0.47 4.01 24.14
C PHE A 419 1.59 3.91 25.17
N ASP A 420 1.63 2.85 25.97
CA ASP A 420 2.63 2.62 27.02
C ASP A 420 3.94 1.99 26.53
N ALA A 421 4.01 1.62 25.24
CA ALA A 421 5.23 1.11 24.62
C ALA A 421 6.36 2.13 24.79
N ASN A 422 7.52 1.67 25.27
CA ASN A 422 8.70 2.51 25.42
C ASN A 422 9.47 2.63 24.08
N LEU A 423 10.65 3.26 24.11
CA LEU A 423 11.53 3.39 22.94
C LEU A 423 12.03 2.06 22.34
N GLY A 424 11.80 0.92 22.99
CA GLY A 424 12.12 -0.38 22.41
C GLY A 424 11.33 -0.66 21.12
N LEU A 425 10.10 -0.17 20.99
CA LEU A 425 9.29 -0.32 19.77
C LEU A 425 9.98 0.30 18.53
N PRO A 426 10.32 1.61 18.50
CA PRO A 426 10.97 2.19 17.34
C PRO A 426 12.40 1.66 17.14
N TYR A 427 13.10 1.26 18.19
CA TYR A 427 14.42 0.64 18.05
C TYR A 427 14.33 -0.74 17.38
N PHE A 428 13.32 -1.54 17.73
CA PHE A 428 13.01 -2.78 17.04
C PHE A 428 12.64 -2.53 15.58
N ALA A 429 11.81 -1.51 15.29
CA ALA A 429 11.50 -1.08 13.92
C ALA A 429 12.77 -0.73 13.11
N GLY A 430 13.70 0.00 13.73
CA GLY A 430 14.96 0.38 13.11
C GLY A 430 15.84 -0.82 12.75
N ILE A 431 15.87 -1.85 13.61
CA ILE A 431 16.56 -3.12 13.32
C ILE A 431 15.90 -3.86 12.16
N MET A 432 14.57 -4.03 12.20
CA MET A 432 13.85 -4.85 11.23
C MET A 432 13.76 -4.23 9.84
N THR A 433 14.00 -2.93 9.71
CA THR A 433 14.01 -2.22 8.42
C THR A 433 15.42 -1.88 7.92
N ALA A 434 16.46 -2.28 8.66
CA ALA A 434 17.83 -2.11 8.24
C ALA A 434 18.21 -3.11 7.13
N GLU A 435 19.28 -2.78 6.40
CA GLU A 435 19.96 -3.76 5.56
C GLU A 435 20.73 -4.73 6.45
N LEU A 436 20.21 -5.95 6.55
CA LEU A 436 20.83 -7.03 7.29
C LEU A 436 21.50 -8.03 6.33
N PRO A 437 22.56 -8.74 6.76
CA PRO A 437 23.22 -9.78 5.96
C PRO A 437 22.27 -10.90 5.51
N GLU A 438 22.59 -11.59 4.41
CA GLU A 438 21.74 -12.69 3.91
C GLU A 438 21.59 -13.85 4.92
N ASN A 439 22.60 -14.09 5.74
CA ASN A 439 22.65 -15.11 6.79
C ASN A 439 21.99 -14.67 8.12
N THR A 440 21.15 -13.63 8.11
CA THR A 440 20.47 -13.08 9.31
C THR A 440 19.56 -14.09 10.00
N TRP A 441 18.92 -14.98 9.26
CA TRP A 441 17.90 -15.88 9.81
C TRP A 441 18.50 -17.20 10.29
N GLY A 442 18.26 -17.55 11.56
CA GLY A 442 18.63 -18.85 12.11
C GLY A 442 17.82 -20.00 11.49
N VAL A 443 16.56 -19.72 11.13
CA VAL A 443 15.73 -20.58 10.28
C VAL A 443 15.37 -19.80 9.00
N PRO A 444 15.90 -20.18 7.83
CA PRO A 444 15.58 -19.51 6.58
C PRO A 444 14.12 -19.73 6.19
N PHE A 445 13.65 -18.99 5.20
CA PHE A 445 12.34 -19.20 4.61
C PHE A 445 12.22 -20.62 4.02
N ASP A 446 11.13 -21.31 4.33
CA ASP A 446 10.73 -22.59 3.75
C ASP A 446 9.33 -22.41 3.11
N PRO A 447 9.17 -22.60 1.80
CA PRO A 447 7.87 -22.47 1.13
C PRO A 447 6.83 -23.49 1.62
N ARG A 448 7.23 -24.55 2.34
CA ARG A 448 6.33 -25.52 2.99
C ARG A 448 5.82 -25.06 4.36
N ASP A 449 6.48 -24.06 4.95
CA ASP A 449 6.07 -23.40 6.20
C ASP A 449 6.13 -21.87 6.04
N PRO A 450 5.35 -21.29 5.10
CA PRO A 450 5.52 -19.89 4.72
C PRO A 450 4.94 -18.90 5.74
N VAL A 451 4.16 -19.39 6.71
CA VAL A 451 3.58 -18.58 7.79
C VAL A 451 4.57 -18.42 8.94
N HIS A 452 5.38 -19.45 9.24
CA HIS A 452 6.27 -19.44 10.40
C HIS A 452 7.76 -19.31 10.06
N THR A 453 8.10 -19.11 8.78
CA THR A 453 9.47 -18.84 8.32
C THR A 453 9.55 -17.55 7.47
N PRO A 454 10.69 -16.85 7.45
CA PRO A 454 11.88 -17.09 8.28
C PRO A 454 11.63 -16.69 9.74
N ARG A 455 12.47 -17.19 10.66
CA ARG A 455 12.42 -16.86 12.09
C ARG A 455 13.77 -17.07 12.78
N GLY A 456 13.92 -16.46 13.95
CA GLY A 456 15.14 -16.52 14.76
C GLY A 456 16.28 -15.72 14.14
N LEU A 457 17.03 -14.98 14.95
CA LEU A 457 18.18 -14.22 14.48
C LEU A 457 19.47 -15.01 14.70
N ASN A 458 20.30 -15.09 13.67
CA ASN A 458 21.66 -15.61 13.75
C ASN A 458 22.62 -14.59 14.37
N TRP A 459 22.26 -14.05 15.54
CA TRP A 459 22.97 -12.94 16.18
C TRP A 459 24.38 -13.27 16.66
N ARG A 460 24.76 -14.56 16.71
CA ARG A 460 26.12 -15.00 17.06
C ARG A 460 27.10 -14.89 15.90
N ASP A 461 26.60 -14.68 14.67
CA ASP A 461 27.42 -14.35 13.53
C ASP A 461 27.92 -12.90 13.63
N ASP A 462 29.21 -12.66 13.45
CA ASP A 462 29.82 -11.35 13.65
C ASP A 462 29.26 -10.28 12.69
N ALA A 463 28.96 -10.65 11.45
CA ALA A 463 28.42 -9.71 10.47
C ALA A 463 26.98 -9.32 10.83
N VAL A 464 26.18 -10.29 11.28
CA VAL A 464 24.82 -10.04 11.77
C VAL A 464 24.87 -9.19 13.03
N ALA A 465 25.69 -9.53 14.02
CA ALA A 465 25.83 -8.77 15.26
C ALA A 465 26.24 -7.31 15.01
N ALA A 466 27.18 -7.08 14.08
CA ALA A 466 27.60 -5.74 13.69
C ALA A 466 26.49 -4.94 12.99
N ALA A 467 25.70 -5.60 12.12
CA ALA A 467 24.55 -4.97 11.47
C ALA A 467 23.44 -4.59 12.48
N LEU A 468 23.15 -5.46 13.44
CA LEU A 468 22.23 -5.19 14.55
C LEU A 468 22.69 -3.98 15.39
N ALA A 469 23.98 -3.95 15.77
CA ALA A 469 24.57 -2.84 16.52
C ALA A 469 24.43 -1.51 15.76
N LYS A 470 24.77 -1.51 14.46
CA LYS A 470 24.67 -0.32 13.60
C LYS A 470 23.23 0.19 13.49
N ALA A 471 22.27 -0.70 13.25
CA ALA A 471 20.86 -0.34 13.12
C ALA A 471 20.29 0.22 14.43
N LEU A 472 20.61 -0.43 15.56
CA LEU A 472 20.20 0.01 16.88
C LEU A 472 20.80 1.38 17.24
N ALA A 473 22.12 1.54 17.08
CA ALA A 473 22.80 2.80 17.36
C ALA A 473 22.25 3.96 16.51
N SER A 474 22.05 3.73 15.20
CA SER A 474 21.49 4.76 14.31
C SER A 474 20.10 5.20 14.73
N THR A 475 19.27 4.27 15.21
CA THR A 475 17.91 4.59 15.64
C THR A 475 17.90 5.30 17.00
N VAL A 476 18.73 4.88 17.94
CA VAL A 476 18.93 5.57 19.23
C VAL A 476 19.35 7.02 18.98
N GLN A 477 20.37 7.23 18.16
CA GLN A 477 20.87 8.57 17.81
C GLN A 477 19.79 9.44 17.18
N ARG A 478 18.93 8.87 16.32
CA ARG A 478 17.83 9.60 15.70
C ARG A 478 16.78 10.08 16.72
N TYR A 479 16.40 9.23 17.67
CA TYR A 479 15.43 9.61 18.71
C TYR A 479 16.03 10.58 19.73
N ASP A 480 17.31 10.41 20.09
CA ASP A 480 18.05 11.35 20.93
C ASP A 480 18.17 12.73 20.22
N ALA A 481 18.47 12.76 18.92
CA ALA A 481 18.55 13.99 18.13
C ALA A 481 17.18 14.69 17.93
N ALA A 482 16.09 13.92 17.90
CA ALA A 482 14.73 14.47 17.91
C ALA A 482 14.33 15.02 19.29
N GLY A 483 15.12 14.77 20.34
CA GLY A 483 14.88 15.24 21.70
C GLY A 483 13.84 14.41 22.46
N VAL A 484 13.61 13.14 22.08
CA VAL A 484 12.64 12.28 22.78
C VAL A 484 13.23 11.84 24.13
N PRO A 485 12.56 12.10 25.27
CA PRO A 485 13.04 11.62 26.56
C PRO A 485 13.14 10.09 26.60
N ARG A 486 14.18 9.54 27.22
CA ARG A 486 14.36 8.07 27.30
C ARG A 486 13.26 7.33 28.07
N SER A 487 12.55 8.02 28.94
CA SER A 487 11.38 7.52 29.67
C SER A 487 10.07 7.65 28.91
N ALA A 488 10.06 8.33 27.76
CA ALA A 488 8.86 8.60 26.99
C ALA A 488 8.20 7.29 26.53
N LYS A 489 6.87 7.35 26.49
CA LYS A 489 6.01 6.31 25.96
C LYS A 489 5.53 6.71 24.57
N LEU A 490 5.04 5.74 23.79
CA LEU A 490 4.59 5.97 22.42
C LEU A 490 3.57 7.11 22.34
N GLY A 491 2.63 7.18 23.30
CA GLY A 491 1.65 8.27 23.38
C GLY A 491 2.26 9.66 23.58
N ASP A 492 3.49 9.78 24.08
CA ASP A 492 4.14 11.08 24.27
C ASP A 492 4.75 11.63 22.97
N PHE A 493 5.23 10.73 22.10
CA PHE A 493 6.06 11.11 20.94
C PHE A 493 5.47 10.75 19.57
N GLN A 494 4.53 9.82 19.44
CA GLN A 494 3.85 9.54 18.16
C GLN A 494 2.50 10.25 18.14
N VAL A 495 2.40 11.33 17.37
CA VAL A 495 1.25 12.23 17.44
C VAL A 495 0.74 12.64 16.06
N SER A 496 -0.54 13.00 16.00
CA SER A 496 -1.10 13.75 14.90
C SER A 496 -1.57 15.11 15.36
N ARG A 497 -0.99 16.18 14.80
CA ARG A 497 -1.35 17.56 15.13
C ARG A 497 -2.61 17.98 14.40
N ARG A 498 -3.62 18.41 15.17
CA ARG A 498 -4.90 18.90 14.64
C ARG A 498 -5.38 20.09 15.46
N GLY A 499 -5.68 21.21 14.79
CA GLY A 499 -6.15 22.42 15.46
C GLY A 499 -5.23 22.93 16.60
N GLY A 500 -3.91 22.75 16.45
CA GLY A 500 -2.91 23.13 17.46
C GLY A 500 -2.69 22.13 18.59
N ALA A 501 -3.50 21.07 18.71
CA ALA A 501 -3.32 20.00 19.69
C ALA A 501 -2.59 18.81 19.09
N ALA A 502 -1.64 18.25 19.83
CA ALA A 502 -1.02 16.96 19.50
C ALA A 502 -1.91 15.83 20.06
N ILE A 503 -2.52 15.05 19.17
CA ILE A 503 -3.35 13.89 19.54
C ILE A 503 -2.45 12.64 19.47
N PRO A 504 -2.33 11.86 20.56
CA PRO A 504 -1.49 10.66 20.55
C PRO A 504 -2.08 9.58 19.66
N ILE A 505 -1.24 8.90 18.87
CA ILE A 505 -1.66 7.84 17.95
C ILE A 505 -0.96 6.52 18.30
N HIS A 506 -1.74 5.47 18.53
CA HIS A 506 -1.24 4.11 18.79
C HIS A 506 -1.04 3.34 17.47
N GLY A 507 -0.39 2.17 17.54
CA GLY A 507 0.05 1.42 16.36
C GLY A 507 1.48 1.76 15.96
N GLY A 508 1.95 1.23 14.85
CA GLY A 508 3.34 1.42 14.43
C GLY A 508 3.65 0.82 13.08
N LEU A 509 4.92 0.68 12.75
CA LEU A 509 5.36 0.30 11.42
C LEU A 509 4.85 -1.09 11.00
N GLY A 510 4.21 -1.18 9.83
CA GLY A 510 3.56 -2.41 9.35
C GLY A 510 4.53 -3.57 9.09
N GLU A 511 5.79 -3.28 8.78
CA GLU A 511 6.88 -4.26 8.58
C GLU A 511 7.14 -5.12 9.82
N LEU A 512 6.67 -4.69 11.00
CA LEU A 512 6.75 -5.46 12.23
C LEU A 512 5.62 -6.49 12.40
N GLY A 513 4.68 -6.54 11.44
CA GLY A 513 3.44 -7.30 11.55
C GLY A 513 2.57 -6.69 12.64
N ILE A 514 2.28 -5.40 12.48
CA ILE A 514 1.24 -4.68 13.21
C ILE A 514 0.14 -4.41 12.20
N LEU A 515 -1.10 -4.88 12.46
CA LEU A 515 -2.22 -4.62 11.54
C LEU A 515 -2.59 -3.14 11.52
N ASN A 516 -2.61 -2.47 12.67
CA ASN A 516 -2.71 -1.01 12.74
C ASN A 516 -1.41 -0.34 12.32
N ALA A 517 -1.11 -0.36 11.03
CA ALA A 517 0.12 0.21 10.50
C ALA A 517 0.04 1.74 10.54
N ILE A 518 1.04 2.39 11.15
CA ILE A 518 1.16 3.84 11.27
C ILE A 518 2.58 4.24 10.88
N ASP A 519 2.66 5.19 9.94
CA ASP A 519 3.90 5.80 9.49
C ASP A 519 4.05 7.18 10.10
N VAL A 520 5.28 7.55 10.44
CA VAL A 520 5.63 8.89 10.94
C VAL A 520 6.64 9.57 10.01
N ASP A 521 6.59 10.90 9.94
CA ASP A 521 7.65 11.70 9.32
C ASP A 521 8.98 11.34 10.00
N PRO A 522 10.03 11.01 9.24
CA PRO A 522 11.27 10.60 9.86
C PRO A 522 12.00 11.70 10.65
N ASN A 523 11.67 12.96 10.42
CA ASN A 523 12.29 14.12 11.07
C ASN A 523 11.44 14.54 12.27
N GLY A 524 11.63 13.87 13.40
CA GLY A 524 11.02 14.27 14.66
C GLY A 524 11.49 15.67 15.07
N GLN A 525 10.59 16.47 15.65
CA GLN A 525 10.89 17.80 16.17
C GLN A 525 10.25 17.99 17.55
N GLY A 526 11.02 18.60 18.46
CA GLY A 526 10.54 18.92 19.81
C GLY A 526 10.15 17.68 20.64
N GLY A 527 10.84 16.55 20.44
CA GLY A 527 10.55 15.28 21.12
C GLY A 527 9.37 14.51 20.55
N GLN A 528 8.85 14.88 19.38
CA GLN A 528 7.67 14.26 18.77
C GLN A 528 7.85 13.99 17.28
N PHE A 529 7.18 12.96 16.79
CA PHE A 529 7.10 12.51 15.41
C PHE A 529 5.65 12.65 14.92
N GLU A 530 5.46 13.32 13.78
CA GLU A 530 4.14 13.54 13.18
C GLU A 530 3.74 12.31 12.35
N VAL A 531 2.51 11.82 12.53
CA VAL A 531 1.95 10.77 11.67
C VAL A 531 1.82 11.28 10.23
N SER A 532 2.43 10.56 9.28
CA SER A 532 2.46 10.89 7.86
C SER A 532 1.51 10.02 7.04
N GLY A 533 1.23 8.81 7.51
CA GLY A 533 0.38 7.83 6.84
C GLY A 533 0.05 6.66 7.75
N GLY A 534 -0.64 5.67 7.22
CA GLY A 534 -1.08 4.52 8.00
C GLY A 534 -2.57 4.30 7.90
N THR A 535 -3.15 3.64 8.90
CA THR A 535 -4.59 3.32 8.98
C THR A 535 -5.39 4.58 8.66
N SER A 536 -6.25 4.50 7.65
CA SER A 536 -6.88 5.68 7.04
C SER A 536 -8.40 5.66 7.19
N TYR A 537 -9.14 5.26 6.15
CA TYR A 537 -10.51 4.79 6.32
C TYR A 537 -10.47 3.35 6.83
N LEU A 538 -11.13 3.08 7.95
CA LEU A 538 -11.20 1.77 8.56
C LEU A 538 -12.68 1.40 8.68
N GLN A 539 -13.07 0.22 8.20
CA GLN A 539 -14.43 -0.30 8.32
C GLN A 539 -14.45 -1.75 8.81
N VAL A 540 -15.44 -2.08 9.63
CA VAL A 540 -15.86 -3.44 9.93
C VAL A 540 -17.34 -3.52 9.62
N VAL A 541 -17.72 -4.41 8.70
CA VAL A 541 -19.10 -4.56 8.23
C VAL A 541 -19.55 -6.00 8.40
N GLY A 542 -20.68 -6.20 9.07
CA GLY A 542 -21.43 -7.46 9.08
C GLY A 542 -22.85 -7.23 8.58
N PHE A 543 -23.70 -8.24 8.69
CA PHE A 543 -25.10 -8.15 8.27
C PHE A 543 -26.00 -8.74 9.34
N ASP A 544 -27.18 -8.16 9.53
CA ASP A 544 -28.26 -8.76 10.31
C ASP A 544 -29.56 -8.76 9.48
N ASP A 545 -30.68 -9.09 10.11
CA ASP A 545 -31.94 -9.17 9.39
C ASP A 545 -32.41 -7.82 8.83
N ALA A 546 -32.06 -6.71 9.50
CA ALA A 546 -32.42 -5.36 9.10
C ALA A 546 -31.53 -4.83 7.97
N GLY A 547 -30.24 -5.20 7.95
CA GLY A 547 -29.32 -4.71 6.93
C GLY A 547 -27.85 -4.82 7.32
N PRO A 548 -26.99 -3.97 6.73
CA PRO A 548 -25.57 -3.95 7.07
C PRO A 548 -25.36 -3.32 8.45
N ARG A 549 -24.47 -3.92 9.24
CA ARG A 549 -24.00 -3.42 10.53
C ARG A 549 -22.56 -2.95 10.35
N ALA A 550 -22.41 -1.67 10.03
CA ALA A 550 -21.12 -1.06 9.71
C ALA A 550 -20.60 -0.19 10.85
N LEU A 551 -19.36 -0.45 11.25
CA LEU A 551 -18.59 0.36 12.17
C LEU A 551 -17.40 0.93 11.40
N ALA A 552 -17.10 2.21 11.55
CA ALA A 552 -15.97 2.82 10.85
C ALA A 552 -15.28 3.93 11.63
N LEU A 553 -14.07 4.25 11.18
CA LEU A 553 -13.29 5.42 11.55
C LEU A 553 -12.62 6.00 10.30
N LEU A 554 -12.62 7.32 10.18
CA LEU A 554 -11.70 8.05 9.32
C LEU A 554 -10.66 8.71 10.21
N THR A 555 -9.48 8.10 10.31
CA THR A 555 -8.49 8.40 11.37
C THR A 555 -8.04 9.86 11.39
N TYR A 556 -8.05 10.54 10.25
CA TYR A 556 -7.72 11.95 10.13
C TYR A 556 -8.93 12.88 10.06
N SER A 557 -10.14 12.37 10.33
CA SER A 557 -11.43 13.07 10.29
C SER A 557 -11.89 13.49 8.88
N GLN A 558 -13.13 13.95 8.73
CA GLN A 558 -13.72 14.25 7.41
C GLN A 558 -13.08 15.46 6.72
N SER A 559 -12.74 16.51 7.48
CA SER A 559 -12.29 17.78 6.92
C SER A 559 -10.79 18.01 7.09
N ALA A 560 -10.12 18.41 6.00
CA ALA A 560 -8.76 18.92 6.06
C ALA A 560 -8.70 20.40 6.52
N ASP A 561 -9.80 21.14 6.43
CA ASP A 561 -9.90 22.54 6.87
C ASP A 561 -9.83 22.63 8.41
N PRO A 562 -8.82 23.31 8.99
CA PRO A 562 -8.67 23.46 10.45
C PRO A 562 -9.82 24.18 11.14
N SER A 563 -10.62 24.96 10.41
CA SER A 563 -11.79 25.67 10.95
C SER A 563 -13.05 24.80 11.06
N SER A 564 -13.05 23.63 10.42
CA SER A 564 -14.19 22.72 10.41
C SER A 564 -14.38 22.01 11.77
N PRO A 565 -15.62 21.86 12.27
CA PRO A 565 -15.88 21.02 13.45
C PRO A 565 -15.48 19.55 13.22
N HIS A 566 -15.40 19.11 11.97
CA HIS A 566 -15.02 17.75 11.56
C HIS A 566 -13.55 17.61 11.18
N HIS A 567 -12.70 18.50 11.66
CA HIS A 567 -11.25 18.46 11.42
C HIS A 567 -10.51 17.44 12.30
N SER A 568 -11.05 17.11 13.46
CA SER A 568 -10.32 16.35 14.49
C SER A 568 -11.18 15.47 15.41
N ASP A 569 -12.48 15.44 15.18
CA ASP A 569 -13.46 14.67 15.97
C ASP A 569 -13.20 13.15 15.87
N GLN A 570 -13.03 12.63 14.66
CA GLN A 570 -12.75 11.20 14.48
C GLN A 570 -11.29 10.84 14.80
N THR A 571 -10.35 11.78 14.66
CA THR A 571 -8.95 11.55 15.09
C THR A 571 -8.86 11.32 16.60
N ARG A 572 -9.63 12.07 17.39
CA ARG A 572 -9.75 11.84 18.84
C ARG A 572 -10.40 10.49 19.16
N ARG A 573 -11.40 10.07 18.38
CA ARG A 573 -12.03 8.75 18.53
C ARG A 573 -11.07 7.62 18.19
N PHE A 574 -10.32 7.74 17.10
CA PHE A 574 -9.30 6.76 16.70
C PHE A 574 -8.24 6.60 17.79
N SER A 575 -7.71 7.70 18.33
CA SER A 575 -6.81 7.69 19.49
C SER A 575 -7.36 6.88 20.67
N LYS A 576 -8.69 6.91 20.89
CA LYS A 576 -9.37 6.16 21.96
C LYS A 576 -9.93 4.79 21.54
N ARG A 577 -9.72 4.38 20.28
CA ARG A 577 -10.32 3.17 19.68
C ARG A 577 -11.86 3.17 19.71
N GLU A 578 -12.49 4.34 19.66
CA GLU A 578 -13.94 4.54 19.74
C GLU A 578 -14.61 4.55 18.35
N TRP A 579 -14.97 3.37 17.86
CA TRP A 579 -15.63 3.18 16.56
C TRP A 579 -16.98 3.93 16.43
N ILE A 580 -17.31 4.33 15.20
CA ILE A 580 -18.58 5.00 14.86
C ILE A 580 -19.48 4.02 14.14
N ALA A 581 -20.72 3.84 14.61
CA ALA A 581 -21.74 3.15 13.84
C ALA A 581 -22.20 4.03 12.67
N LEU A 582 -22.16 3.48 11.46
CA LEU A 582 -22.55 4.19 10.25
C LEU A 582 -24.05 3.98 9.98
N PRO A 583 -24.90 5.03 10.08
CA PRO A 583 -26.32 4.90 9.78
C PRO A 583 -26.51 4.71 8.27
N PHE A 584 -27.14 3.62 7.86
CA PHE A 584 -27.31 3.28 6.45
C PHE A 584 -28.76 3.44 5.99
N THR A 585 -29.72 2.97 6.77
CA THR A 585 -31.13 3.08 6.42
C THR A 585 -31.66 4.50 6.67
N ALA A 586 -32.70 4.89 5.94
CA ALA A 586 -33.36 6.18 6.16
C ALA A 586 -33.84 6.38 7.61
N ALA A 587 -34.22 5.30 8.30
CA ALA A 587 -34.64 5.33 9.70
C ALA A 587 -33.44 5.59 10.64
N GLU A 588 -32.31 4.93 10.42
CA GLU A 588 -31.08 5.17 11.19
C GLU A 588 -30.57 6.60 11.00
N ILE A 589 -30.57 7.10 9.77
CA ILE A 589 -30.17 8.48 9.46
C ILE A 589 -31.11 9.48 10.14
N ALA A 590 -32.42 9.24 10.08
CA ALA A 590 -33.42 10.10 10.72
C ALA A 590 -33.35 10.10 12.25
N ALA A 591 -32.83 9.02 12.85
CA ALA A 591 -32.67 8.88 14.29
C ALA A 591 -31.41 9.58 14.84
N ASP A 592 -30.47 9.99 13.98
CA ASP A 592 -29.25 10.67 14.41
C ASP A 592 -29.59 12.07 14.96
N PRO A 593 -29.33 12.35 16.26
CA PRO A 593 -29.61 13.66 16.85
C PRO A 593 -28.77 14.79 16.26
N GLN A 594 -27.71 14.48 15.51
CA GLN A 594 -26.87 15.43 14.80
C GLN A 594 -27.28 15.62 13.33
N LEU A 595 -28.36 14.98 12.87
CA LEU A 595 -28.83 15.10 11.49
C LEU A 595 -29.06 16.55 11.09
N ARG A 596 -28.43 16.94 9.98
CA ARG A 596 -28.70 18.20 9.27
C ARG A 596 -29.07 17.88 7.83
N LYS A 597 -30.09 18.58 7.32
CA LYS A 597 -30.57 18.41 5.94
C LYS A 597 -30.49 19.73 5.21
N GLU A 598 -29.81 19.72 4.08
CA GLU A 598 -29.75 20.83 3.12
C GLU A 598 -30.11 20.31 1.74
N VAL A 599 -30.83 21.12 0.96
CA VAL A 599 -31.23 20.78 -0.42
C VAL A 599 -30.66 21.83 -1.34
N ILE A 600 -29.73 21.42 -2.22
CA ILE A 600 -29.03 22.30 -3.15
C ILE A 600 -29.59 22.04 -4.56
N VAL A 601 -30.06 23.10 -5.23
CA VAL A 601 -30.56 23.04 -6.60
C VAL A 601 -29.97 24.23 -7.38
N GLU A 602 -29.23 23.93 -8.44
CA GLU A 602 -28.74 24.90 -9.42
C GLU A 602 -29.46 24.64 -10.75
N LYS A 603 -29.81 25.69 -11.49
CA LYS A 603 -30.62 25.61 -12.72
C LYS A 603 -29.79 25.57 -13.99
#